data_AF-K2N4L2-F1
#
_entry.id   AF-K2N4L2-F1
#
_cell.length_a   1.000
_cell.length_b   1.000
_cell.length_c   1.000
_cell.angle_alpha   90.00
_cell.angle_beta   90.00
_cell.angle_gamma   90.00
#
_symmetry.space_group_name_H-M   'P 1'
#
loop_
_entity.id
_entity.type
_entity.pdbx_description
1 polymer ?
#
loop_
_entity_poly.entity_id
_entity_poly.type
_entity_poly.pdbx_seq_one_letter_code
_entity_poly.pdbx_strand_id
1 'polypeptide(L)'
;MYEELYNVGMPIRREVLGDEYVDKSLASAEQDELRQALQQAVTALGWGATWSRKGLDLKTRSLITVAMLIALNRPRELETHLRGALNNGVTDAELRELLLHAGCYCGWPAASCFAGRQSEPEQSPAPEAPIHRPHQMRLLRWRLFDDLEGHARMHERPHKRHLRQPPQYPPRRA
;
A
#
# COMPACT_ATOMS: atom_id res chain seq x y z
N MET A 1 8.08 32.87 -2.23
CA MET A 1 7.57 31.82 -1.32
C MET A 1 6.78 30.71 -2.04
N TYR A 2 5.59 30.98 -2.60
CA TYR A 2 4.78 29.88 -3.20
C TYR A 2 5.44 29.25 -4.44
N GLU A 3 6.00 30.07 -5.32
CA GLU A 3 6.74 29.62 -6.51
C GLU A 3 8.02 28.84 -6.15
N GLU A 4 8.74 29.28 -5.11
CA GLU A 4 9.92 28.56 -4.60
C GLU A 4 9.55 27.16 -4.09
N LEU A 5 8.45 27.06 -3.34
CA LEU A 5 7.93 25.77 -2.88
C LEU A 5 7.54 24.87 -4.06
N TYR A 6 6.90 25.43 -5.08
CA TYR A 6 6.57 24.68 -6.29
C TYR A 6 7.84 24.12 -6.97
N ASN A 7 8.87 24.95 -7.12
CA ASN A 7 10.14 24.57 -7.75
C ASN A 7 10.90 23.51 -6.93
N VAL A 8 10.83 23.58 -5.60
CA VAL A 8 11.39 22.53 -4.71
C VAL A 8 10.56 21.25 -4.76
N GLY A 9 9.23 21.36 -4.85
CA GLY A 9 8.33 20.22 -4.81
C GLY A 9 8.30 19.40 -6.10
N MET A 10 8.43 20.06 -7.26
CA MET A 10 8.37 19.39 -8.56
C MET A 10 9.38 18.23 -8.74
N PRO A 11 10.69 18.39 -8.43
CA PRO A 11 11.65 17.29 -8.57
C PRO A 11 11.31 16.13 -7.62
N ILE A 12 10.93 16.41 -6.37
CA ILE A 12 10.55 15.37 -5.41
C ILE A 12 9.30 14.62 -5.89
N ARG A 13 8.29 15.36 -6.38
CA ARG A 13 7.06 14.77 -6.94
C ARG A 13 7.37 13.80 -8.07
N ARG A 14 8.31 14.16 -8.95
CA ARG A 14 8.76 13.34 -10.07
C ARG A 14 9.58 12.13 -9.63
N GLU A 15 10.47 12.30 -8.66
CA GLU A 15 11.23 11.20 -8.05
C GLU A 15 10.30 10.13 -7.48
N VAL A 16 9.24 10.55 -6.77
CA VAL A 16 8.30 9.61 -6.16
C VAL A 16 7.30 9.06 -7.18
N LEU A 17 6.59 9.89 -7.92
CA LEU A 17 5.47 9.43 -8.76
C LEU A 17 5.87 9.02 -10.19
N GLY A 18 7.07 9.40 -10.63
CA GLY A 18 7.56 9.20 -12.00
C GLY A 18 7.13 10.31 -12.97
N ASP A 19 8.01 10.64 -13.91
CA ASP A 19 7.81 11.74 -14.87
C ASP A 19 6.53 11.58 -15.69
N GLU A 20 6.30 10.39 -16.27
CA GLU A 20 5.13 10.11 -17.10
C GLU A 20 3.80 10.37 -16.36
N TYR A 21 3.73 9.97 -15.08
CA TYR A 21 2.54 10.19 -14.27
C TYR A 21 2.32 11.68 -14.01
N VAL A 22 3.39 12.40 -13.65
CA VAL A 22 3.31 13.83 -13.36
C VAL A 22 2.90 14.62 -14.59
N ASP A 23 3.50 14.33 -15.74
CA ASP A 23 3.19 14.99 -17.01
C ASP A 23 1.73 14.75 -17.39
N LYS A 24 1.25 13.51 -17.32
CA LYS A 24 -0.16 13.18 -17.57
C LYS A 24 -1.10 13.89 -16.60
N SER A 25 -0.74 13.97 -15.32
CA SER A 25 -1.53 14.66 -14.30
C SER A 25 -1.66 16.15 -14.60
N LEU A 26 -0.57 16.81 -15.01
CA LEU A 26 -0.54 18.24 -15.34
C LEU A 26 -1.31 18.50 -16.64
N ALA A 27 -1.05 17.73 -17.69
CA ALA A 27 -1.75 17.84 -18.97
C ALA A 27 -3.27 17.69 -18.81
N SER A 28 -3.72 16.74 -17.97
CA SER A 28 -5.14 16.53 -17.71
C SER A 28 -5.84 17.71 -17.01
N ALA A 29 -5.07 18.65 -16.44
CA ALA A 29 -5.57 19.83 -15.76
C ALA A 29 -5.47 21.11 -16.60
N GLU A 30 -4.78 21.09 -17.76
CA GLU A 30 -4.49 22.30 -18.56
C GLU A 30 -5.72 23.11 -18.96
N GLN A 31 -6.87 22.46 -19.16
CA GLN A 31 -8.09 23.14 -19.61
C GLN A 31 -9.04 23.53 -18.47
N ASP A 32 -8.65 23.31 -17.21
CA ASP A 32 -9.51 23.51 -16.04
C ASP A 32 -8.75 24.27 -14.94
N GLU A 33 -9.07 25.55 -14.76
CA GLU A 33 -8.41 26.45 -13.81
C GLU A 33 -8.44 25.93 -12.36
N LEU A 34 -9.55 25.32 -11.94
CA LEU A 34 -9.65 24.73 -10.60
C LEU A 34 -8.67 23.58 -10.44
N ARG A 35 -8.59 22.71 -11.44
CA ARG A 35 -7.66 21.57 -11.42
C ARG A 35 -6.21 22.04 -11.52
N GLN A 36 -5.90 23.10 -12.27
CA GLN A 36 -4.57 23.70 -12.27
C GLN A 36 -4.18 24.21 -10.88
N ALA A 37 -5.07 24.99 -10.24
CA ALA A 37 -4.83 25.51 -8.90
C ALA A 37 -4.58 24.38 -7.89
N LEU A 38 -5.35 23.29 -7.97
CA LEU A 38 -5.13 22.09 -7.16
C LEU A 38 -3.77 21.44 -7.43
N GLN A 39 -3.36 21.29 -8.70
CA GLN A 39 -2.05 20.73 -9.05
C GLN A 39 -0.89 21.59 -8.54
N GLN A 40 -1.03 22.92 -8.63
CA GLN A 40 -0.06 23.85 -8.07
C GLN A 40 0.01 23.72 -6.54
N ALA A 41 -1.13 23.65 -5.85
CA ALA A 41 -1.19 23.51 -4.40
C ALA A 41 -0.61 22.19 -3.92
N VAL A 42 -0.92 21.07 -4.59
CA VAL A 42 -0.34 19.76 -4.30
C VAL A 42 1.17 19.80 -4.46
N THR A 43 1.68 20.40 -5.54
CA THR A 43 3.11 20.50 -5.82
C THR A 43 3.83 21.38 -4.80
N ALA A 44 3.32 22.58 -4.53
CA ALA A 44 3.96 23.51 -3.62
C ALA A 44 3.84 23.08 -2.14
N LEU A 45 2.63 22.77 -1.68
CA LEU A 45 2.38 22.52 -0.26
C LEU A 45 2.66 21.07 0.15
N GLY A 46 2.21 20.12 -0.67
CA GLY A 46 2.47 18.71 -0.45
C GLY A 46 3.96 18.43 -0.62
N TRP A 47 4.43 18.49 -1.85
CA TRP A 47 5.80 18.08 -2.18
C TRP A 47 6.84 19.12 -1.71
N GLY A 48 6.60 20.39 -1.99
CA GLY A 48 7.54 21.48 -1.71
C GLY A 48 7.70 21.82 -0.24
N ALA A 49 6.61 21.87 0.53
CA ALA A 49 6.66 22.29 1.93
C ALA A 49 6.73 21.11 2.91
N THR A 50 6.11 19.96 2.59
CA THR A 50 6.00 18.85 3.53
C THR A 50 7.04 17.77 3.27
N TRP A 51 7.17 17.31 2.02
CA TRP A 51 8.09 16.23 1.66
C TRP A 51 9.57 16.66 1.64
N SER A 52 9.86 17.92 1.37
CA SER A 52 11.23 18.48 1.38
C SER A 52 11.84 18.61 2.79
N ARG A 53 11.05 18.45 3.86
CA ARG A 53 11.51 18.65 5.24
C ARG A 53 12.53 17.59 5.65
N LYS A 54 13.63 18.05 6.24
CA LYS A 54 14.62 17.19 6.90
C LYS A 54 14.03 16.65 8.21
N GLY A 55 13.95 15.32 8.34
CA GLY A 55 13.45 14.67 9.56
C GLY A 55 12.98 13.23 9.32
N LEU A 56 12.39 12.98 8.15
CA LEU A 56 12.08 11.64 7.66
C LEU A 56 12.61 11.52 6.25
N ASP A 57 13.24 10.38 5.95
CA ASP A 57 13.64 10.04 4.58
C ASP A 57 12.42 9.75 3.69
N LEU A 58 12.64 9.75 2.37
CA LEU A 58 11.56 9.56 1.40
C LEU A 58 10.92 8.17 1.52
N LYS A 59 11.72 7.14 1.86
CA LYS A 59 11.25 5.78 2.09
C LYS A 59 10.23 5.70 3.23
N THR A 60 10.56 6.25 4.38
CA THR A 60 9.69 6.27 5.57
C THR A 60 8.45 7.11 5.31
N ARG A 61 8.59 8.27 4.64
CA ARG A 61 7.45 9.10 4.25
C ARG A 61 6.48 8.34 3.37
N SER A 62 6.99 7.63 2.35
CA SER A 62 6.15 6.80 1.48
C SER A 62 5.39 5.72 2.25
N LEU A 63 6.04 5.01 3.18
CA LEU A 63 5.36 4.01 4.03
C LEU A 63 4.21 4.63 4.84
N ILE A 64 4.44 5.78 5.47
CA ILE A 64 3.42 6.49 6.25
C ILE A 64 2.28 6.96 5.34
N THR A 65 2.59 7.50 4.15
CA THR A 65 1.56 7.91 3.19
C THR A 65 0.70 6.74 2.73
N VAL A 66 1.32 5.60 2.41
CA VAL A 66 0.59 4.36 2.07
C VAL A 66 -0.32 3.94 3.23
N ALA A 67 0.18 3.94 4.46
CA ALA A 67 -0.61 3.62 5.66
C ALA A 67 -1.84 4.54 5.80
N MET A 68 -1.65 5.85 5.63
CA MET A 68 -2.74 6.82 5.70
C MET A 68 -3.76 6.61 4.57
N LEU A 69 -3.32 6.30 3.34
CA LEU A 69 -4.21 6.07 2.21
C LEU A 69 -5.04 4.79 2.37
N ILE A 70 -4.49 3.76 3.01
CA ILE A 70 -5.22 2.57 3.43
C ILE A 70 -6.29 2.95 4.45
N ALA A 71 -5.92 3.68 5.51
CA ALA A 71 -6.84 4.10 6.56
C ALA A 71 -7.98 4.99 6.03
N LEU A 72 -7.70 5.84 5.04
CA LEU A 72 -8.68 6.72 4.40
C LEU A 72 -9.50 6.02 3.30
N ASN A 73 -9.22 4.75 3.00
CA ASN A 73 -9.85 3.97 1.94
C ASN A 73 -9.86 4.72 0.58
N ARG A 74 -8.69 5.20 0.15
CA ARG A 74 -8.48 5.92 -1.11
C ARG A 74 -7.72 5.07 -2.14
N PRO A 75 -8.35 4.03 -2.72
CA PRO A 75 -7.65 3.01 -3.51
C PRO A 75 -6.99 3.56 -4.78
N ARG A 76 -7.57 4.59 -5.42
CA ARG A 76 -6.98 5.20 -6.62
C ARG A 76 -5.66 5.89 -6.31
N GLU A 77 -5.56 6.59 -5.18
CA GLU A 77 -4.29 7.22 -4.80
C GLU A 77 -3.32 6.27 -4.13
N LEU A 78 -3.85 5.26 -3.44
CA LEU A 78 -3.04 4.19 -2.88
C LEU A 78 -2.20 3.52 -3.96
N GLU A 79 -2.76 3.25 -5.15
CA GLU A 79 -2.03 2.67 -6.27
C GLU A 79 -0.85 3.53 -6.73
N THR A 80 -1.05 4.85 -6.85
CA THR A 80 0.02 5.80 -7.21
C THR A 80 1.14 5.77 -6.15
N HIS A 81 0.78 5.86 -4.88
CA HIS A 81 1.75 5.96 -3.79
C HIS A 81 2.43 4.63 -3.44
N LEU A 82 1.82 3.48 -3.77
CA LEU A 82 2.49 2.19 -3.69
C LEU A 82 3.64 2.10 -4.70
N ARG A 83 3.42 2.55 -5.95
CA ARG A 83 4.51 2.63 -6.95
C ARG A 83 5.61 3.58 -6.50
N GLY A 84 5.23 4.75 -5.97
CA GLY A 84 6.20 5.70 -5.45
C GLY A 84 6.94 5.23 -4.20
N ALA A 85 6.32 4.39 -3.36
CA ALA A 85 7.00 3.73 -2.26
C ALA A 85 8.12 2.81 -2.76
N LEU A 86 7.85 1.99 -3.78
CA LEU A 86 8.84 1.12 -4.40
C LEU A 86 9.99 1.93 -5.04
N ASN A 87 9.69 3.02 -5.73
CA ASN A 87 10.70 3.93 -6.30
C ASN A 87 11.63 4.50 -5.23
N ASN A 88 11.09 4.80 -4.04
CA ASN A 88 11.87 5.30 -2.89
C ASN A 88 12.58 4.20 -2.09
N GLY A 89 12.62 2.96 -2.59
CA GLY A 89 13.35 1.84 -1.96
C GLY A 89 12.59 1.12 -0.85
N VAL A 90 11.27 1.29 -0.76
CA VAL A 90 10.43 0.39 0.05
C VAL A 90 10.40 -0.97 -0.62
N THR A 91 10.63 -2.01 0.18
CA THR A 91 10.64 -3.39 -0.30
C THR A 91 9.25 -4.02 -0.24
N ASP A 92 9.02 -5.06 -1.03
CA ASP A 92 7.80 -5.86 -0.97
C ASP A 92 7.54 -6.46 0.43
N ALA A 93 8.61 -6.77 1.16
CA ALA A 93 8.52 -7.27 2.54
C ALA A 93 7.98 -6.18 3.49
N GLU A 94 8.49 -4.95 3.39
CA GLU A 94 8.01 -3.83 4.21
C GLU A 94 6.57 -3.45 3.87
N LEU A 95 6.18 -3.48 2.59
CA LEU A 95 4.78 -3.27 2.19
C LEU A 95 3.86 -4.36 2.74
N ARG A 96 4.30 -5.62 2.73
CA ARG A 96 3.55 -6.73 3.32
C ARG A 96 3.32 -6.53 4.82
N GLU A 97 4.37 -6.20 5.57
CA GLU A 97 4.26 -5.93 7.01
C GLU A 97 3.33 -4.74 7.27
N LEU A 98 3.42 -3.68 6.45
CA LEU A 98 2.54 -2.54 6.55
C LEU A 98 1.06 -2.92 6.34
N LEU A 99 0.77 -3.75 5.33
CA LEU A 99 -0.59 -4.18 5.03
C LEU A 99 -1.18 -5.08 6.11
N LEU A 100 -0.38 -6.01 6.65
CA LEU A 100 -0.79 -6.86 7.78
C LEU A 100 -1.10 -5.99 9.01
N HIS A 101 -0.22 -5.03 9.31
CA HIS A 101 -0.41 -4.10 10.41
C HIS A 101 -1.67 -3.24 10.19
N ALA A 102 -1.85 -2.69 8.99
CA ALA A 102 -3.02 -1.90 8.64
C ALA A 102 -4.31 -2.72 8.73
N GLY A 103 -4.29 -4.02 8.43
CA GLY A 103 -5.43 -4.92 8.61
C GLY A 103 -5.93 -4.98 10.05
N CYS A 104 -5.03 -4.94 11.03
CA CYS A 104 -5.37 -4.93 12.46
C CYS A 104 -6.06 -3.62 12.90
N TYR A 105 -5.64 -2.47 12.37
CA TYR A 105 -6.11 -1.15 12.84
C TYR A 105 -7.18 -0.51 11.97
N CYS A 106 -7.14 -0.76 10.66
CA CYS A 106 -8.04 -0.18 9.66
C CYS A 106 -9.09 -1.20 9.17
N GLY A 107 -8.98 -2.46 9.59
CA GLY A 107 -9.81 -3.57 9.14
C GLY A 107 -9.31 -4.21 7.85
N TRP A 108 -9.52 -5.53 7.73
CA TRP A 108 -9.08 -6.33 6.59
C TRP A 108 -9.56 -5.83 5.23
N PRO A 109 -10.83 -5.37 5.05
CA PRO A 109 -11.29 -4.88 3.73
C PRO A 109 -10.50 -3.66 3.23
N ALA A 110 -10.12 -2.75 4.12
CA ALA A 110 -9.33 -1.57 3.76
C ALA A 110 -7.90 -1.98 3.38
N ALA A 111 -7.29 -2.88 4.15
CA ALA A 111 -5.97 -3.41 3.85
C ALA A 111 -5.92 -4.22 2.55
N SER A 112 -6.98 -4.99 2.22
CA SER A 112 -7.03 -5.81 1.02
C SER A 112 -7.58 -5.10 -0.23
N CYS A 113 -7.89 -3.80 -0.16
CA CYS A 113 -8.63 -3.11 -1.23
C CYS A 113 -7.88 -3.06 -2.58
N PHE A 114 -6.56 -3.19 -2.58
CA PHE A 114 -5.75 -3.25 -3.80
C PHE A 114 -5.78 -4.63 -4.48
N ALA A 115 -6.08 -5.70 -3.73
CA ALA A 115 -6.10 -7.07 -4.25
C ALA A 115 -7.27 -7.32 -5.23
N GLY A 116 -8.39 -6.61 -5.05
CA GLY A 116 -9.60 -6.76 -5.87
C GLY A 116 -9.58 -6.00 -7.21
N ARG A 117 -8.56 -5.19 -7.50
CA ARG A 117 -8.48 -4.42 -8.77
C ARG A 117 -7.62 -5.07 -9.86
N GLN A 118 -6.84 -6.10 -9.53
CA GLN A 118 -6.08 -6.87 -10.54
C GLN A 118 -6.85 -8.08 -11.08
N SER A 119 -8.12 -8.25 -10.69
CA SER A 119 -8.97 -9.37 -11.09
C SER A 119 -9.98 -9.02 -12.20
N GLU A 120 -9.83 -7.90 -12.90
CA GLU A 120 -10.48 -7.77 -14.20
C GLU A 120 -9.74 -8.70 -15.17
N PRO A 121 -10.35 -9.79 -15.65
CA PRO A 121 -9.72 -10.60 -16.68
C PRO A 121 -9.59 -9.72 -17.92
N GLU A 122 -8.35 -9.53 -18.36
CA GLU A 122 -8.05 -9.06 -19.71
C GLU A 122 -8.81 -9.96 -20.69
N GLN A 123 -9.95 -9.49 -21.22
CA GLN A 123 -10.54 -10.06 -22.42
C GLN A 123 -9.61 -9.68 -23.58
N SER A 124 -8.47 -10.36 -23.66
CA SER A 124 -7.64 -10.36 -24.86
C SER A 124 -8.31 -11.25 -25.89
N PRO A 125 -8.54 -10.78 -27.14
CA PRO A 125 -8.74 -11.70 -28.24
C PRO A 125 -7.47 -12.56 -28.44
N ALA A 126 -7.66 -13.73 -29.05
CA ALA A 126 -6.72 -14.86 -29.17
C ALA A 126 -5.33 -14.49 -29.77
N PRO A 127 -4.31 -15.38 -29.64
CA PRO A 127 -2.91 -15.00 -29.72
C PRO A 127 -2.37 -14.94 -31.15
N GLU A 128 -1.58 -13.91 -31.47
CA GLU A 128 -0.60 -13.93 -32.57
C GLU A 128 0.80 -13.60 -32.03
N ALA A 129 1.70 -14.58 -32.18
CA ALA A 129 3.18 -14.60 -32.15
C ALA A 129 3.98 -13.83 -31.06
N PRO A 130 5.11 -14.39 -30.59
CA PRO A 130 5.82 -13.87 -29.42
C PRO A 130 6.71 -12.66 -29.77
N ILE A 131 6.34 -11.48 -29.28
CA ILE A 131 7.25 -10.34 -29.18
C ILE A 131 7.80 -10.31 -27.75
N HIS A 132 9.10 -10.55 -27.60
CA HIS A 132 9.80 -10.40 -26.32
C HIS A 132 9.60 -8.98 -25.76
N ARG A 133 8.89 -8.85 -24.63
CA ARG A 133 8.97 -7.67 -23.77
C ARG A 133 9.31 -8.11 -22.34
N PRO A 134 10.24 -7.44 -21.63
CA PRO A 134 10.62 -7.85 -20.28
C PRO A 134 9.46 -7.62 -19.30
N HIS A 135 9.01 -8.70 -18.65
CA HIS A 135 7.90 -8.72 -17.71
C HIS A 135 8.40 -8.51 -16.28
N GLN A 136 8.43 -7.26 -15.80
CA GLN A 136 8.65 -6.98 -14.37
C GLN A 136 7.44 -6.26 -13.78
N MET A 137 6.29 -6.95 -13.72
CA MET A 137 5.17 -6.57 -12.85
C MET A 137 4.14 -7.71 -12.68
N ARG A 138 4.59 -8.97 -12.60
CA ARG A 138 3.73 -10.17 -12.41
C ARG A 138 3.85 -10.84 -11.03
N LEU A 139 4.50 -10.23 -10.04
CA LEU A 139 4.85 -10.92 -8.77
C LEU A 139 4.29 -10.30 -7.48
N LEU A 140 3.12 -9.65 -7.54
CA LEU A 140 2.29 -9.42 -6.34
C LEU A 140 1.09 -10.37 -6.27
N ARG A 141 1.22 -11.54 -6.90
CA ARG A 141 0.27 -12.65 -6.81
C ARG A 141 0.61 -13.50 -5.58
N TRP A 142 -0.06 -13.22 -4.47
CA TRP A 142 -0.39 -14.15 -3.39
C TRP A 142 0.76 -14.97 -2.76
N ARG A 143 1.65 -14.32 -2.01
CA ARG A 143 2.44 -14.98 -0.95
C ARG A 143 1.97 -14.62 0.46
N LEU A 144 0.87 -13.88 0.61
CA LEU A 144 0.45 -13.28 1.89
C LEU A 144 -0.27 -14.27 2.82
N PHE A 145 -0.88 -15.30 2.24
CA PHE A 145 -1.62 -16.33 2.98
C PHE A 145 -0.83 -17.64 3.15
N ASP A 146 0.09 -17.96 2.25
CA ASP A 146 0.89 -19.18 2.33
C ASP A 146 1.80 -19.21 3.59
N ASP A 147 2.37 -18.08 3.97
CA ASP A 147 3.26 -17.98 5.15
C ASP A 147 2.49 -17.99 6.49
N LEU A 148 1.25 -17.47 6.52
CA LEU A 148 0.40 -17.52 7.71
C LEU A 148 -0.12 -18.94 7.97
N GLU A 149 -0.44 -19.70 6.91
CA GLU A 149 -0.73 -21.12 7.05
C GLU A 149 0.50 -21.92 7.49
N GLY A 150 1.71 -21.54 7.05
CA GLY A 150 2.96 -22.15 7.49
C GLY A 150 3.23 -21.95 8.98
N HIS A 151 2.97 -20.75 9.51
CA HIS A 151 3.11 -20.45 10.94
C HIS A 151 2.01 -21.09 11.81
N ALA A 152 0.77 -21.19 11.32
CA ALA A 152 -0.32 -21.86 12.04
C ALA A 152 -0.05 -23.36 12.24
N ARG A 153 0.67 -24.01 11.31
CA ARG A 153 0.99 -25.45 11.38
C ARG A 153 2.12 -25.81 12.36
N MET A 154 2.90 -24.85 12.88
CA MET A 154 3.96 -25.15 13.85
C MET A 154 3.48 -25.29 15.31
N HIS A 155 2.25 -24.87 15.63
CA HIS A 155 1.71 -24.92 17.00
C HIS A 155 0.66 -26.01 17.26
N GLU A 156 0.32 -26.83 16.26
CA GLU A 156 -0.54 -28.00 16.49
C GLU A 156 0.27 -29.19 17.04
N ARG A 157 0.55 -29.17 18.35
CA ARG A 157 0.87 -30.41 19.08
C ARG A 157 -0.43 -31.21 19.27
N PRO A 158 -0.45 -32.53 19.00
CA PRO A 158 -1.64 -33.34 19.24
C PRO A 158 -1.80 -33.61 20.74
N HIS A 159 -2.55 -32.77 21.43
CA HIS A 159 -2.99 -33.09 22.80
C HIS A 159 -4.13 -34.10 22.74
N LYS A 160 -3.80 -35.38 22.95
CA LYS A 160 -4.78 -36.43 23.27
C LYS A 160 -5.59 -35.98 24.50
N ARG A 161 -6.92 -35.91 24.33
CA ARG A 161 -7.87 -35.68 25.41
C ARG A 161 -7.82 -36.84 26.41
N HIS A 162 -7.35 -36.57 27.62
CA HIS A 162 -7.77 -37.31 28.80
C HIS A 162 -8.61 -36.37 29.66
N LEU A 163 -9.92 -36.58 29.64
CA LEU A 163 -10.88 -35.90 30.49
C LEU A 163 -10.54 -36.22 31.95
N ARG A 164 -9.94 -35.27 32.68
CA ARG A 164 -9.91 -35.32 34.14
C ARG A 164 -11.28 -34.89 34.64
N GLN A 165 -11.90 -35.73 35.47
CA GLN A 165 -13.16 -35.39 36.14
C GLN A 165 -12.95 -34.17 37.07
N PRO A 166 -13.97 -33.30 37.23
CA PRO A 166 -13.89 -32.16 38.13
C PRO A 166 -13.82 -32.61 39.60
N PRO A 167 -13.19 -31.83 40.48
CA PRO A 167 -13.05 -32.18 41.90
C PRO A 167 -14.41 -32.15 42.61
N GLN A 168 -14.71 -33.21 43.36
CA GLN A 168 -15.84 -33.24 44.28
C GLN A 168 -15.51 -32.38 45.51
N TYR A 169 -16.35 -31.39 45.78
CA TYR A 169 -16.25 -30.59 47.00
C TYR A 169 -17.12 -31.19 48.12
N PRO A 170 -16.66 -31.22 49.38
CA PRO A 170 -17.47 -31.70 50.50
C PRO A 170 -18.62 -30.72 50.82
N PRO A 171 -19.73 -31.21 51.40
CA PRO A 171 -20.87 -30.36 51.72
C PRO A 171 -20.52 -29.36 52.82
N ARG A 172 -20.89 -28.09 52.62
CA ARG A 172 -20.81 -27.06 53.66
C ARG A 172 -21.77 -27.43 54.80
N ARG A 173 -21.24 -27.53 56.02
CA ARG A 173 -22.06 -27.70 57.23
C ARG A 173 -22.95 -26.45 57.40
N ALA A 174 -24.20 -26.71 57.78
CA ALA A 174 -25.24 -25.73 58.09
C ALA A 174 -24.90 -24.89 59.34
#